data_AF-A0A1B0ZVC9-F1
#
_entry.id   AF-A0A1B0ZVC9-F1
#
_cell.length_a   1.000
_cell.length_b   1.000
_cell.length_c   1.000
_cell.angle_alpha   90.00
_cell.angle_beta   90.00
_cell.angle_gamma   90.00
#
_symmetry.space_group_name_H-M   'P 1'
#
loop_
_entity.id
_entity.type
_entity.pdbx_description
1 polymer ?
#
loop_
_entity_poly.entity_id
_entity_poly.type
_entity_poly.pdbx_seq_one_letter_code
_entity_poly.pdbx_strand_id
1 'polypeptide(L)'
;MLHPAFAAPGEFFRGNLHCHSNRSDGVLDPAEVCRRYKAEGYDFIALTDHFVGRFDYPITDTRDFRDAIFTTLPGAELHSGAMENGELWHILAVGLPADFLPSHSPDFHPVEGQETGPQIARRAREAGAFVTIAHPHWSGMTLSDARSIEAAHAVEIYNHTCAVGTDRGEGGHVADLLLTDGRDLNLIATDDAHFAGPDHFGGWVMVKAEANEPELLLEALIDGHFYSSQGPELKAVALNGGHIDVACSPVSSVIVQGHGSAATLQHGTALTQARIPLDRLKDSPWLRVTVIDRSGKRAWSNPIWRLRGSHRQPAGTGATPRRFPLHKIRRTDLSELDNLAGCPRRSNAPVQSVYRASPANRRSWLRSCPGAPAPVASHRRWRGFHPRRAPSAYGSLRW
;
A
#
# COMPACT_ATOMS: atom_id res chain seq x y z
N MET A 1 -22.24 -13.78 3.39
CA MET A 1 -20.82 -14.10 3.67
C MET A 1 -20.09 -12.81 3.94
N LEU A 2 -19.51 -12.66 5.14
CA LEU A 2 -18.68 -11.51 5.46
C LEU A 2 -17.29 -11.68 4.81
N HIS A 3 -16.71 -10.60 4.27
CA HIS A 3 -15.37 -10.63 3.69
C HIS A 3 -14.34 -11.03 4.78
N PRO A 4 -13.34 -11.88 4.47
CA PRO A 4 -12.43 -12.46 5.48
C PRO A 4 -11.82 -11.46 6.47
N ALA A 5 -11.32 -10.32 5.97
CA ALA A 5 -10.79 -9.23 6.82
C ALA A 5 -11.75 -8.70 7.89
N PHE A 6 -13.06 -8.83 7.72
CA PHE A 6 -14.07 -8.40 8.70
C PHE A 6 -14.64 -9.57 9.52
N ALA A 7 -14.40 -10.81 9.08
CA ALA A 7 -14.81 -12.02 9.78
C ALA A 7 -13.75 -12.55 10.75
N ALA A 8 -12.47 -12.26 10.49
CA ALA A 8 -11.37 -12.61 11.37
C ALA A 8 -11.49 -11.88 12.73
N PRO A 9 -11.05 -12.51 13.84
CA PRO A 9 -11.06 -11.90 15.17
C PRO A 9 -10.06 -10.74 15.26
N GLY A 10 -10.14 -9.98 16.37
CA GLY A 10 -9.18 -8.90 16.67
C GLY A 10 -9.58 -7.52 16.17
N GLU A 11 -8.60 -6.64 16.01
CA GLU A 11 -8.76 -5.25 15.59
C GLU A 11 -7.92 -4.93 14.34
N PHE A 12 -8.17 -3.77 13.74
CA PHE A 12 -7.43 -3.34 12.56
C PHE A 12 -6.22 -2.50 12.97
N PHE A 13 -5.03 -2.92 12.56
CA PHE A 13 -3.78 -2.20 12.71
C PHE A 13 -3.39 -1.54 11.38
N ARG A 14 -3.13 -0.23 11.41
CA ARG A 14 -2.66 0.55 10.27
C ARG A 14 -1.17 0.31 10.08
N GLY A 15 -0.76 -0.12 8.89
CA GLY A 15 0.66 -0.30 8.58
C GLY A 15 1.06 0.07 7.17
N ASN A 16 2.30 0.55 7.03
CA ASN A 16 2.94 0.72 5.73
C ASN A 16 3.89 -0.44 5.47
N LEU A 17 3.87 -0.98 4.25
CA LEU A 17 4.66 -2.17 3.88
C LEU A 17 5.89 -1.85 3.05
N HIS A 18 6.03 -0.61 2.55
CA HIS A 18 7.09 -0.22 1.63
C HIS A 18 7.65 1.14 2.05
N CYS A 19 8.85 1.16 2.61
CA CYS A 19 9.60 2.38 2.91
C CYS A 19 11.08 2.10 3.12
N HIS A 20 11.90 3.13 2.93
CA HIS A 20 13.35 3.06 2.92
C HIS A 20 13.96 3.99 3.96
N SER A 21 15.15 3.63 4.42
CA SER A 21 16.00 4.39 5.32
C SER A 21 17.36 4.66 4.66
N ASN A 22 18.26 5.29 5.40
CA ASN A 22 19.65 5.49 4.99
C ASN A 22 20.50 4.20 5.01
N ARG A 23 19.88 3.03 5.22
CA ARG A 23 20.51 1.72 4.98
C ARG A 23 20.47 1.33 3.51
N SER A 24 19.56 1.91 2.73
CA SER A 24 19.68 2.01 1.27
C SER A 24 19.80 3.48 0.84
N ASP A 25 18.77 4.02 0.21
CA ASP A 25 18.74 5.30 -0.49
C ASP A 25 17.71 6.29 0.10
N GLY A 26 17.03 5.91 1.19
CA GLY A 26 16.26 6.83 2.01
C GLY A 26 17.17 7.82 2.76
N VAL A 27 16.61 8.96 3.18
CA VAL A 27 17.42 10.04 3.79
C VAL A 27 17.45 10.03 5.32
N LEU A 28 16.68 9.16 5.96
CA LEU A 28 16.52 9.11 7.43
C LEU A 28 17.06 7.82 8.01
N ASP A 29 17.59 7.88 9.24
CA ASP A 29 17.94 6.68 10.00
C ASP A 29 16.70 5.80 10.27
N PRO A 30 16.85 4.47 10.36
CA PRO A 30 15.75 3.55 10.67
C PRO A 30 14.91 3.94 11.89
N ALA A 31 15.57 4.41 12.96
CA ALA A 31 14.91 4.87 14.18
C ALA A 31 13.99 6.08 13.92
N GLU A 32 14.43 7.01 13.07
CA GLU A 32 13.67 8.20 12.72
C GLU A 32 12.49 7.87 11.79
N VAL A 33 12.67 6.94 10.86
CA VAL A 33 11.56 6.39 10.05
C VAL A 33 10.47 5.80 10.94
N CYS A 34 10.85 4.90 11.86
CA CYS A 34 9.92 4.29 12.82
C CYS A 34 9.21 5.35 13.67
N ARG A 35 9.96 6.31 14.24
CA ARG A 35 9.41 7.39 15.06
C ARG A 35 8.38 8.23 14.30
N ARG A 36 8.62 8.54 13.02
CA ARG A 36 7.71 9.35 12.20
C ARG A 36 6.42 8.62 11.87
N TYR A 37 6.50 7.37 11.42
CA TYR A 37 5.30 6.55 11.17
C TYR A 37 4.47 6.38 12.44
N LYS A 38 5.12 6.09 13.56
CA LYS A 38 4.45 6.02 14.86
C LYS A 38 3.76 7.34 15.24
N ALA A 39 4.44 8.47 15.04
CA ALA A 39 3.87 9.79 15.33
C ALA A 39 2.66 10.14 14.43
N GLU A 40 2.62 9.58 13.22
CA GLU A 40 1.49 9.69 12.28
C GLU A 40 0.35 8.69 12.56
N GLY A 41 0.47 7.90 13.63
CA GLY A 41 -0.56 6.95 14.07
C GLY A 41 -0.60 5.67 13.24
N TYR A 42 0.53 5.25 12.68
CA TYR A 42 0.70 3.88 12.22
C TYR A 42 0.98 2.97 13.42
N ASP A 43 0.41 1.77 13.40
CA ASP A 43 0.61 0.74 14.40
C ASP A 43 1.83 -0.14 14.07
N PHE A 44 2.19 -0.24 12.79
CA PHE A 44 3.38 -0.96 12.36
C PHE A 44 3.95 -0.45 11.04
N ILE A 45 5.20 -0.83 10.74
CA ILE A 45 5.78 -0.73 9.40
C ILE A 45 6.56 -1.98 9.03
N ALA A 46 6.75 -2.22 7.74
CA ALA A 46 7.92 -2.96 7.24
C ALA A 46 8.93 -1.95 6.71
N LEU A 47 10.15 -1.97 7.24
CA LEU A 47 11.26 -1.19 6.68
C LEU A 47 11.95 -2.08 5.65
N THR A 48 11.85 -1.71 4.38
CA THR A 48 12.14 -2.57 3.24
C THR A 48 13.22 -1.96 2.37
N ASP A 49 14.34 -1.59 2.99
CA ASP A 49 15.52 -1.08 2.30
C ASP A 49 15.91 -1.98 1.12
N HIS A 50 16.48 -1.38 0.07
CA HIS A 50 16.85 -2.10 -1.15
C HIS A 50 17.89 -3.20 -0.88
N PHE A 51 17.53 -4.44 -1.21
CA PHE A 51 18.37 -5.64 -1.06
C PHE A 51 19.37 -5.77 -2.22
N VAL A 52 20.35 -4.87 -2.27
CA VAL A 52 21.40 -4.83 -3.31
C VAL A 52 22.80 -4.71 -2.72
N GLY A 53 23.80 -5.20 -3.44
CA GLY A 53 25.17 -5.34 -2.97
C GLY A 53 25.88 -4.03 -2.61
N ARG A 54 25.57 -2.93 -3.29
CA ARG A 54 26.06 -1.58 -2.93
C ARG A 54 25.69 -1.15 -1.51
N PHE A 55 24.65 -1.75 -0.93
CA PHE A 55 24.18 -1.52 0.43
C PHE A 55 24.43 -2.72 1.35
N ASP A 56 25.20 -3.71 0.88
CA ASP A 56 25.48 -4.95 1.60
C ASP A 56 24.22 -5.79 1.89
N TYR A 57 23.24 -5.77 0.97
CA TYR A 57 22.01 -6.57 1.03
C TYR A 57 21.27 -6.45 2.38
N PRO A 58 20.87 -5.25 2.80
CA PRO A 58 20.35 -5.01 4.13
C PRO A 58 18.99 -5.69 4.36
N ILE A 59 18.86 -6.35 5.51
CA ILE A 59 17.57 -6.59 6.18
C ILE A 59 17.64 -5.86 7.51
N THR A 60 17.11 -4.65 7.53
CA THR A 60 17.35 -3.71 8.63
C THR A 60 16.68 -4.18 9.92
N ASP A 61 17.49 -4.45 10.94
CA ASP A 61 16.99 -4.79 12.27
C ASP A 61 16.36 -3.56 12.94
N THR A 62 15.08 -3.67 13.24
CA THR A 62 14.26 -2.61 13.85
C THR A 62 13.65 -3.04 15.18
N ARG A 63 14.09 -4.17 15.76
CA ARG A 63 13.51 -4.73 16.99
C ARG A 63 13.56 -3.76 18.16
N ASP A 64 14.64 -2.96 18.26
CA ASP A 64 14.81 -1.96 19.31
C ASP A 64 13.83 -0.78 19.21
N PHE A 65 13.11 -0.64 18.09
CA PHE A 65 12.12 0.43 17.88
C PHE A 65 10.68 -0.04 18.14
N ARG A 66 10.49 -1.30 18.53
CA ARG A 66 9.18 -1.86 18.89
C ARG A 66 8.84 -1.53 20.33
N ASP A 67 7.56 -1.30 20.59
CA ASP A 67 7.00 -1.15 21.94
C ASP A 67 5.51 -1.52 21.98
N ALA A 68 4.86 -1.24 23.11
CA ALA A 68 3.48 -1.65 23.37
C ALA A 68 2.43 -1.11 22.38
N ILE A 69 2.74 -0.08 21.58
CA ILE A 69 1.80 0.51 20.62
C ILE A 69 2.34 0.57 19.18
N PHE A 70 3.58 0.13 18.95
CA PHE A 70 4.20 0.16 17.62
C PHE A 70 5.09 -1.05 17.41
N THR A 71 4.94 -1.74 16.29
CA THR A 71 5.81 -2.87 15.93
C THR A 71 6.39 -2.72 14.54
N THR A 72 7.31 -3.61 14.17
CA THR A 72 7.92 -3.63 12.85
C THR A 72 7.99 -5.04 12.30
N LEU A 73 7.88 -5.19 10.98
CA LEU A 73 8.12 -6.44 10.28
C LEU A 73 9.48 -6.37 9.59
N PRO A 74 10.34 -7.42 9.69
CA PRO A 74 11.55 -7.47 8.89
C PRO A 74 11.15 -7.58 7.41
N GLY A 75 11.91 -6.99 6.51
CA GLY A 75 11.62 -7.08 5.09
C GLY A 75 12.70 -6.41 4.26
N ALA A 76 12.55 -6.52 2.95
CA ALA A 76 13.41 -5.85 2.00
C ALA A 76 12.66 -5.67 0.68
N GLU A 77 13.06 -4.67 -0.09
CA GLU A 77 12.74 -4.62 -1.50
C GLU A 77 13.81 -5.40 -2.26
N LEU A 78 13.41 -6.55 -2.79
CA LEU A 78 14.29 -7.50 -3.45
C LEU A 78 14.50 -7.12 -4.91
N HIS A 79 15.75 -7.29 -5.36
CA HIS A 79 16.20 -6.99 -6.71
C HIS A 79 16.85 -8.19 -7.35
N SER A 80 16.41 -8.62 -8.54
CA SER A 80 17.08 -9.70 -9.28
C SER A 80 16.62 -9.89 -10.72
N GLY A 81 17.58 -9.91 -11.65
CA GLY A 81 17.33 -10.19 -13.06
C GLY A 81 16.53 -9.09 -13.78
N ALA A 82 16.47 -9.18 -15.10
CA ALA A 82 15.76 -8.20 -15.92
C ALA A 82 14.28 -8.58 -16.12
N MET A 83 13.41 -7.56 -16.13
CA MET A 83 12.09 -7.60 -16.77
C MET A 83 12.23 -7.57 -18.30
N GLU A 84 11.14 -7.80 -19.03
CA GLU A 84 11.13 -7.75 -20.51
C GLU A 84 11.56 -6.38 -21.07
N ASN A 85 11.40 -5.31 -20.30
CA ASN A 85 11.82 -3.96 -20.68
C ASN A 85 13.32 -3.68 -20.40
N GLY A 86 14.05 -4.63 -19.81
CA GLY A 86 15.47 -4.53 -19.48
C GLY A 86 15.79 -3.92 -18.11
N GLU A 87 14.79 -3.41 -17.39
CA GLU A 87 14.96 -2.88 -16.03
C GLU A 87 15.03 -4.02 -15.00
N LEU A 88 15.66 -3.73 -13.85
CA LEU A 88 15.78 -4.69 -12.75
C LEU A 88 14.41 -4.96 -12.12
N TRP A 89 14.17 -6.19 -11.67
CA TRP A 89 12.97 -6.50 -10.90
C TRP A 89 12.97 -5.78 -9.54
N HIS A 90 11.82 -5.25 -9.17
CA HIS A 90 11.51 -4.79 -7.81
C HIS A 90 10.42 -5.70 -7.23
N ILE A 91 10.73 -6.37 -6.11
CA ILE A 91 9.82 -7.32 -5.46
C ILE A 91 9.82 -7.06 -3.96
N LEU A 92 8.68 -6.64 -3.44
CA LEU A 92 8.54 -6.37 -2.02
C LEU A 92 8.37 -7.69 -1.25
N ALA A 93 9.21 -7.94 -0.25
CA ALA A 93 9.14 -9.13 0.59
C ALA A 93 9.15 -8.76 2.08
N VAL A 94 8.00 -8.95 2.73
CA VAL A 94 7.79 -8.64 4.15
C VAL A 94 7.74 -9.94 4.97
N GLY A 95 8.41 -10.00 6.10
CA GLY A 95 8.58 -11.22 6.91
C GLY A 95 9.81 -12.05 6.54
N LEU A 96 10.83 -11.45 5.91
CA LEU A 96 12.06 -12.16 5.56
C LEU A 96 12.88 -12.55 6.81
N PRO A 97 13.54 -13.72 6.82
CA PRO A 97 14.50 -14.07 7.86
C PRO A 97 15.79 -13.26 7.68
N ALA A 98 16.47 -12.94 8.79
CA ALA A 98 17.67 -12.10 8.78
C ALA A 98 18.86 -12.71 8.03
N ASP A 99 18.87 -14.03 7.82
CA ASP A 99 19.89 -14.79 7.10
C ASP A 99 19.48 -15.12 5.65
N PHE A 100 18.49 -14.42 5.09
CA PHE A 100 18.11 -14.59 3.69
C PHE A 100 19.29 -14.30 2.75
N LEU A 101 19.61 -15.25 1.88
CA LEU A 101 20.82 -15.16 1.05
C LEU A 101 20.72 -14.06 -0.03
N PRO A 102 21.83 -13.37 -0.35
CA PRO A 102 21.91 -12.41 -1.45
C PRO A 102 21.51 -12.96 -2.83
N SER A 103 20.97 -12.10 -3.70
CA SER A 103 20.46 -12.45 -5.05
C SER A 103 21.47 -12.29 -6.20
N HIS A 104 22.73 -11.98 -5.87
CA HIS A 104 23.76 -11.58 -6.84
C HIS A 104 23.41 -10.31 -7.63
N SER A 105 22.79 -9.34 -6.95
CA SER A 105 22.47 -8.01 -7.49
C SER A 105 23.40 -6.94 -6.92
N PRO A 106 24.56 -6.68 -7.55
CA PRO A 106 25.56 -5.76 -6.99
C PRO A 106 25.10 -4.29 -6.96
N ASP A 107 24.23 -3.88 -7.89
CA ASP A 107 23.68 -2.51 -8.00
C ASP A 107 22.29 -2.58 -8.67
N PHE A 108 21.68 -1.43 -8.99
CA PHE A 108 20.37 -1.28 -9.64
C PHE A 108 20.36 -1.59 -11.15
N HIS A 109 21.26 -2.45 -11.61
CA HIS A 109 21.32 -2.88 -12.99
C HIS A 109 21.37 -4.41 -13.07
N PRO A 110 20.60 -5.03 -13.99
CA PRO A 110 20.71 -6.46 -14.22
C PRO A 110 22.12 -6.84 -14.65
N VAL A 111 22.61 -7.96 -14.11
CA VAL A 111 23.90 -8.56 -14.46
C VAL A 111 23.74 -10.03 -14.80
N GLU A 112 24.67 -10.55 -15.60
CA GLU A 112 24.69 -11.97 -15.94
C GLU A 112 24.87 -12.84 -14.68
N GLY A 113 24.12 -13.95 -14.62
CA GLY A 113 24.20 -14.89 -13.50
C GLY A 113 23.36 -14.52 -12.27
N GLN A 114 22.50 -13.50 -12.35
CA GLN A 114 21.43 -13.29 -11.37
C GLN A 114 20.38 -14.40 -11.44
N GLU A 115 19.76 -14.72 -10.30
CA GLU A 115 18.47 -15.41 -10.33
C GLU A 115 17.40 -14.49 -10.96
N THR A 116 16.36 -15.05 -11.55
CA THR A 116 15.29 -14.25 -12.15
C THR A 116 14.34 -13.69 -11.08
N GLY A 117 13.56 -12.66 -11.41
CA GLY A 117 12.47 -12.15 -10.56
C GLY A 117 11.55 -13.26 -10.01
N PRO A 118 11.06 -14.19 -10.85
CA PRO A 118 10.31 -15.36 -10.39
C PRO A 118 11.04 -16.26 -9.39
N GLN A 119 12.35 -16.45 -9.56
CA GLN A 119 13.16 -17.31 -8.69
C GLN A 119 13.32 -16.68 -7.30
N ILE A 120 13.71 -15.41 -7.22
CA ILE A 120 13.85 -14.72 -5.94
C ILE A 120 12.51 -14.56 -5.21
N ALA A 121 11.43 -14.29 -5.94
CA ALA A 121 10.07 -14.23 -5.37
C ALA A 121 9.67 -15.57 -4.74
N ARG A 122 9.97 -16.68 -5.41
CA ARG A 122 9.70 -18.02 -4.90
C ARG A 122 10.53 -18.31 -3.65
N ARG A 123 11.82 -17.99 -3.67
CA ARG A 123 12.74 -18.14 -2.53
C ARG A 123 12.27 -17.33 -1.31
N ALA A 124 11.83 -16.09 -1.51
CA ALA A 124 11.27 -15.25 -0.46
C ALA A 124 9.98 -15.85 0.12
N ARG A 125 9.07 -16.33 -0.74
CA ARG A 125 7.84 -17.01 -0.28
C ARG A 125 8.13 -18.28 0.50
N GLU A 126 9.08 -19.11 0.04
CA GLU A 126 9.50 -20.33 0.73
C GLU A 126 10.17 -20.04 2.08
N ALA A 127 10.80 -18.87 2.23
CA ALA A 127 11.32 -18.37 3.49
C ALA A 127 10.24 -17.81 4.44
N GLY A 128 8.97 -17.81 4.04
CA GLY A 128 7.82 -17.36 4.84
C GLY A 128 7.42 -15.89 4.62
N ALA A 129 8.01 -15.20 3.64
CA ALA A 129 7.68 -13.80 3.39
C ALA A 129 6.35 -13.61 2.63
N PHE A 130 5.64 -12.55 2.98
CA PHE A 130 4.58 -11.94 2.20
C PHE A 130 5.18 -11.19 1.00
N VAL A 131 5.17 -11.87 -0.16
CA VAL A 131 5.69 -11.36 -1.45
C VAL A 131 4.65 -10.55 -2.21
N THR A 132 5.05 -9.38 -2.75
CA THR A 132 4.21 -8.49 -3.54
C THR A 132 4.89 -8.06 -4.84
N ILE A 133 4.10 -7.93 -5.92
CA ILE A 133 4.51 -7.25 -7.16
C ILE A 133 4.51 -5.73 -6.89
N ALA A 134 5.69 -5.11 -6.82
CA ALA A 134 5.86 -3.70 -6.48
C ALA A 134 5.58 -2.76 -7.67
N HIS A 135 4.94 -1.62 -7.40
CA HIS A 135 4.69 -0.48 -8.29
C HIS A 135 4.76 -0.75 -9.82
N PRO A 136 3.89 -1.63 -10.38
CA PRO A 136 4.08 -2.16 -11.72
C PRO A 136 4.01 -1.10 -12.83
N HIS A 137 3.26 -0.01 -12.63
CA HIS A 137 3.18 1.07 -13.63
C HIS A 137 4.45 1.93 -13.68
N TRP A 138 5.08 2.24 -12.54
CA TRP A 138 6.35 2.96 -12.52
C TRP A 138 7.46 2.15 -13.19
N SER A 139 7.52 0.85 -12.87
CA SER A 139 8.50 -0.08 -13.44
C SER A 139 8.31 -0.36 -14.93
N GLY A 140 7.23 0.11 -15.55
CA GLY A 140 6.90 -0.20 -16.95
C GLY A 140 6.71 -1.70 -17.18
N MET A 141 6.22 -2.41 -16.17
CA MET A 141 6.10 -3.87 -16.14
C MET A 141 5.10 -4.36 -17.19
N THR A 142 5.47 -5.39 -17.95
CA THR A 142 4.54 -6.01 -18.90
C THR A 142 3.59 -6.98 -18.18
N LEU A 143 2.51 -7.37 -18.84
CA LEU A 143 1.63 -8.42 -18.30
C LEU A 143 2.34 -9.78 -18.24
N SER A 144 3.27 -10.05 -19.17
CA SER A 144 4.08 -11.28 -19.19
C SER A 144 4.98 -11.35 -17.97
N ASP A 145 5.66 -10.25 -17.67
CA ASP A 145 6.44 -10.06 -16.44
C ASP A 145 5.57 -10.34 -15.21
N ALA A 146 4.44 -9.64 -15.06
CA ALA A 146 3.57 -9.78 -13.90
C ALA A 146 3.03 -11.22 -13.71
N ARG A 147 2.73 -11.92 -14.81
CA ARG A 147 2.29 -13.32 -14.80
C ARG A 147 3.37 -14.27 -14.28
N SER A 148 4.64 -13.98 -14.58
CA SER A 148 5.77 -14.82 -14.19
C SER A 148 6.00 -14.90 -12.68
N ILE A 149 5.54 -13.89 -11.91
CA ILE A 149 5.65 -13.86 -10.45
C ILE A 149 4.51 -14.66 -9.81
N GLU A 150 4.55 -15.99 -9.94
CA GLU A 150 3.55 -16.90 -9.37
C GLU A 150 3.50 -16.87 -7.84
N ALA A 151 4.63 -16.55 -7.20
CA ALA A 151 4.80 -16.51 -5.75
C ALA A 151 4.18 -15.27 -5.08
N ALA A 152 3.63 -14.32 -5.82
CA ALA A 152 3.00 -13.13 -5.23
C ALA A 152 1.76 -13.49 -4.39
N HIS A 153 1.61 -12.81 -3.26
CA HIS A 153 0.38 -12.74 -2.46
C HIS A 153 -0.44 -11.49 -2.81
N ALA A 154 0.21 -10.44 -3.31
CA ALA A 154 -0.45 -9.19 -3.64
C ALA A 154 0.18 -8.45 -4.82
N VAL A 155 -0.54 -7.43 -5.29
CA VAL A 155 -0.05 -6.38 -6.18
C VAL A 155 -0.17 -5.05 -5.47
N GLU A 156 0.86 -4.22 -5.59
CA GLU A 156 0.82 -2.83 -5.15
C GLU A 156 -0.04 -2.01 -6.12
N ILE A 157 -1.29 -1.76 -5.75
CA ILE A 157 -2.25 -1.04 -6.58
C ILE A 157 -2.15 0.48 -6.42
N TYR A 158 -1.55 0.93 -5.32
CA TYR A 158 -1.22 2.32 -5.08
C TYR A 158 0.16 2.42 -4.42
N ASN A 159 1.07 3.14 -5.06
CA ASN A 159 2.37 3.52 -4.52
C ASN A 159 2.45 5.04 -4.45
N HIS A 160 2.68 5.58 -3.26
CA HIS A 160 2.61 7.02 -3.04
C HIS A 160 3.76 7.78 -3.72
N THR A 161 5.01 7.33 -3.55
CA THR A 161 6.21 7.91 -4.17
C THR A 161 6.06 7.98 -5.68
N CYS A 162 5.62 6.88 -6.30
CA CYS A 162 5.38 6.81 -7.74
C CYS A 162 4.25 7.75 -8.16
N ALA A 163 3.18 7.87 -7.37
CA ALA A 163 2.06 8.77 -7.66
C ALA A 163 2.50 10.24 -7.64
N VAL A 164 3.18 10.69 -6.58
CA VAL A 164 3.52 12.11 -6.40
C VAL A 164 4.79 12.51 -7.15
N GLY A 165 5.72 11.57 -7.35
CA GLY A 165 7.02 11.83 -7.98
C GLY A 165 7.00 11.65 -9.49
N THR A 166 6.17 10.76 -10.03
CA THR A 166 6.24 10.37 -11.45
C THR A 166 4.89 10.22 -12.17
N ASP A 167 3.77 10.43 -11.47
CA ASP A 167 2.41 10.20 -11.98
C ASP A 167 2.18 8.75 -12.46
N ARG A 168 2.82 7.78 -11.80
CA ARG A 168 2.74 6.34 -12.12
C ARG A 168 2.44 5.44 -10.91
N GLY A 169 1.68 5.95 -9.95
CA GLY A 169 1.41 5.22 -8.70
C GLY A 169 0.36 4.10 -8.78
N GLU A 170 -0.29 3.90 -9.93
CA GLU A 170 -1.44 2.98 -10.05
C GLU A 170 -1.00 1.58 -10.52
N GLY A 171 -1.40 0.52 -9.82
CA GLY A 171 -1.17 -0.88 -10.23
C GLY A 171 -2.44 -1.69 -10.51
N GLY A 172 -3.61 -1.05 -10.38
CA GLY A 172 -4.91 -1.73 -10.46
C GLY A 172 -5.19 -2.44 -11.79
N HIS A 173 -4.68 -1.93 -12.92
CA HIS A 173 -4.86 -2.58 -14.22
C HIS A 173 -4.15 -3.95 -14.29
N VAL A 174 -2.91 -4.02 -13.81
CA VAL A 174 -2.16 -5.28 -13.73
C VAL A 174 -2.85 -6.26 -12.78
N ALA A 175 -3.28 -5.78 -11.62
CA ALA A 175 -4.03 -6.60 -10.67
C ALA A 175 -5.31 -7.19 -11.29
N ASP A 176 -6.16 -6.38 -11.93
CA ASP A 176 -7.42 -6.85 -12.53
C ASP A 176 -7.21 -7.88 -13.65
N LEU A 177 -6.11 -7.77 -14.42
CA LEU A 177 -5.74 -8.76 -15.44
C LEU A 177 -5.26 -10.08 -14.81
N LEU A 178 -4.46 -10.03 -13.74
CA LEU A 178 -4.05 -11.24 -13.02
C LEU A 178 -5.25 -11.92 -12.33
N LEU A 179 -6.16 -11.16 -11.73
CA LEU A 179 -7.41 -11.70 -11.18
C LEU A 179 -8.27 -12.32 -12.29
N THR A 180 -8.28 -11.73 -13.48
CA THR A 180 -8.94 -12.29 -14.67
C THR A 180 -8.32 -13.61 -15.10
N ASP A 181 -7.00 -13.76 -14.98
CA ASP A 181 -6.29 -15.03 -15.21
C ASP A 181 -6.53 -16.07 -14.10
N GLY A 182 -7.35 -15.76 -13.08
CA GLY A 182 -7.67 -16.67 -11.98
C GLY A 182 -6.65 -16.66 -10.83
N ARG A 183 -5.71 -15.69 -10.82
CA ARG A 183 -4.70 -15.56 -9.76
C ARG A 183 -5.35 -15.06 -8.47
N ASP A 184 -5.10 -15.74 -7.37
CA ASP A 184 -5.60 -15.34 -6.04
C ASP A 184 -4.66 -14.31 -5.42
N LEU A 185 -4.94 -13.03 -5.64
CA LEU A 185 -4.08 -11.93 -5.23
C LEU A 185 -4.84 -10.91 -4.40
N ASN A 186 -4.19 -10.42 -3.35
CA ASN A 186 -4.63 -9.28 -2.56
C ASN A 186 -4.13 -7.96 -3.15
N LEU A 187 -4.65 -6.84 -2.66
CA LEU A 187 -4.35 -5.51 -3.18
C LEU A 187 -3.76 -4.65 -2.06
N ILE A 188 -2.51 -4.18 -2.20
CA ILE A 188 -1.89 -3.29 -1.22
C ILE A 188 -1.78 -1.85 -1.72
N ALA A 189 -1.87 -0.91 -0.79
CA ALA A 189 -1.48 0.48 -0.97
C ALA A 189 -0.30 0.77 -0.02
N THR A 190 0.73 1.44 -0.52
CA THR A 190 1.97 1.69 0.21
C THR A 190 2.50 3.08 -0.09
N ASP A 191 3.50 3.50 0.69
CA ASP A 191 4.20 4.75 0.44
C ASP A 191 5.35 4.60 -0.55
N ASP A 192 6.26 3.65 -0.30
CA ASP A 192 7.60 3.58 -0.90
C ASP A 192 8.45 4.82 -0.52
N ALA A 193 8.31 5.23 0.73
CA ALA A 193 8.84 6.49 1.22
C ALA A 193 10.37 6.47 1.34
N HIS A 194 11.03 7.49 0.79
CA HIS A 194 12.45 7.77 0.94
C HIS A 194 12.69 9.00 1.84
N PHE A 195 11.62 9.76 2.14
CA PHE A 195 11.61 10.98 2.96
C PHE A 195 12.42 12.14 2.38
N ALA A 196 12.78 12.06 1.09
CA ALA A 196 13.42 13.14 0.34
C ALA A 196 12.42 14.22 -0.14
N GLY A 197 11.12 13.91 -0.09
CA GLY A 197 10.02 14.77 -0.52
C GLY A 197 8.72 14.46 0.22
N PRO A 198 7.56 14.89 -0.29
CA PRO A 198 6.24 14.57 0.27
C PRO A 198 5.76 13.18 -0.20
N ASP A 199 6.59 12.17 0.00
CA ASP A 199 6.49 10.81 -0.54
C ASP A 199 6.05 9.77 0.51
N HIS A 200 5.52 10.23 1.65
CA HIS A 200 5.15 9.42 2.80
C HIS A 200 3.73 9.72 3.28
N PHE A 201 3.11 8.73 3.92
CA PHE A 201 1.77 8.79 4.54
C PHE A 201 0.60 8.91 3.57
N GLY A 202 0.76 8.45 2.33
CA GLY A 202 -0.25 8.48 1.29
C GLY A 202 -1.01 7.17 1.10
N GLY A 203 -0.40 6.02 1.40
CA GLY A 203 -0.99 4.69 1.22
C GLY A 203 -0.64 3.74 2.36
N TRP A 204 -1.58 2.87 2.75
CA TRP A 204 -1.35 1.87 3.79
C TRP A 204 -2.33 0.69 3.70
N VAL A 205 -2.02 -0.35 4.47
CA VAL A 205 -2.93 -1.46 4.77
C VAL A 205 -3.54 -1.32 6.16
N MET A 206 -4.71 -1.89 6.34
CA MET A 206 -5.41 -2.06 7.61
C MET A 206 -5.52 -3.56 7.88
N VAL A 207 -4.60 -4.11 8.67
CA VAL A 207 -4.46 -5.55 8.91
C VAL A 207 -5.26 -5.97 10.14
N LYS A 208 -6.08 -7.02 10.00
CA LYS A 208 -6.92 -7.56 11.07
C LYS A 208 -6.15 -8.62 11.85
N ALA A 209 -5.82 -8.35 13.10
CA ALA A 209 -5.12 -9.29 13.98
C ALA A 209 -5.58 -9.17 15.44
N GLU A 210 -5.36 -10.20 16.26
CA GLU A 210 -5.73 -10.20 17.68
C GLU A 210 -4.82 -9.34 18.55
N ALA A 211 -3.58 -9.08 18.11
CA ALA A 211 -2.64 -8.19 18.76
C ALA A 211 -1.66 -7.60 17.73
N ASN A 212 -1.02 -6.48 18.09
CA ASN A 212 0.00 -5.81 17.27
C ASN A 212 1.36 -6.51 17.35
N GLU A 213 1.37 -7.82 17.06
CA GLU A 213 2.57 -8.67 17.12
C GLU A 213 3.05 -9.05 15.72
N PRO A 214 4.36 -9.02 15.44
CA PRO A 214 4.91 -9.26 14.10
C PRO A 214 4.39 -10.53 13.42
N GLU A 215 4.34 -11.64 14.14
CA GLU A 215 3.94 -12.94 13.62
C GLU A 215 2.46 -12.97 13.25
N LEU A 216 1.60 -12.37 14.08
CA LEU A 216 0.15 -12.30 13.84
C LEU A 216 -0.18 -11.37 12.67
N LEU A 217 0.54 -10.24 12.55
CA LEU A 217 0.39 -9.33 11.42
C LEU A 217 0.83 -9.99 10.11
N LEU A 218 1.95 -10.71 10.12
CA LEU A 218 2.46 -11.42 8.94
C LEU A 218 1.51 -12.53 8.51
N GLU A 219 0.99 -13.33 9.43
CA GLU A 219 -0.02 -14.37 9.15
C GLU A 219 -1.27 -13.74 8.54
N ALA A 220 -1.78 -12.65 9.13
CA ALA A 220 -2.95 -11.93 8.62
C ALA A 220 -2.74 -11.34 7.22
N LEU A 221 -1.52 -10.85 6.91
CA LEU A 221 -1.15 -10.40 5.56
C LEU A 221 -1.20 -11.56 4.57
N ILE A 222 -0.56 -12.69 4.88
CA ILE A 222 -0.53 -13.89 4.02
C ILE A 222 -1.94 -14.42 3.76
N ASP A 223 -2.80 -14.43 4.78
CA ASP A 223 -4.19 -14.90 4.68
C ASP A 223 -5.14 -13.89 4.02
N GLY A 224 -4.69 -12.67 3.71
CA GLY A 224 -5.52 -11.63 3.11
C GLY A 224 -6.52 -10.99 4.07
N HIS A 225 -6.29 -11.08 5.37
CA HIS A 225 -7.12 -10.48 6.43
C HIS A 225 -6.83 -8.98 6.58
N PHE A 226 -6.94 -8.22 5.49
CA PHE A 226 -6.73 -6.78 5.48
C PHE A 226 -7.53 -6.09 4.38
N TYR A 227 -7.51 -4.76 4.40
CA TYR A 227 -7.90 -3.90 3.27
C TYR A 227 -6.90 -2.76 3.13
N SER A 228 -6.93 -2.05 2.01
CA SER A 228 -5.97 -0.96 1.71
C SER A 228 -6.64 0.39 1.66
N SER A 229 -5.93 1.47 2.00
CA SER A 229 -6.51 2.81 2.09
C SER A 229 -5.52 3.95 1.89
N GLN A 230 -6.05 5.11 1.49
CA GLN A 230 -5.41 6.43 1.49
C GLN A 230 -6.05 7.40 2.50
N GLY A 231 -7.00 6.91 3.30
CA GLY A 231 -7.80 7.71 4.23
C GLY A 231 -9.14 7.07 4.59
N PRO A 232 -10.01 6.76 3.60
CA PRO A 232 -11.32 6.19 3.89
C PRO A 232 -11.25 4.85 4.64
N GLU A 233 -12.21 4.60 5.52
CA GLU A 233 -12.31 3.34 6.25
C GLU A 233 -13.35 2.43 5.59
N LEU A 234 -13.01 1.15 5.44
CA LEU A 234 -13.99 0.09 5.30
C LEU A 234 -14.27 -0.49 6.69
N LYS A 235 -15.54 -0.56 7.07
CA LYS A 235 -16.00 -1.05 8.38
C LYS A 235 -16.64 -2.42 8.30
N ALA A 236 -17.28 -2.72 7.18
CA ALA A 236 -17.77 -4.05 6.85
C ALA A 236 -17.99 -4.17 5.33
N VAL A 237 -17.73 -5.37 4.79
CA VAL A 237 -18.11 -5.76 3.43
C VAL A 237 -18.73 -7.14 3.50
N ALA A 238 -20.00 -7.27 3.13
CA ALA A 238 -20.74 -8.53 3.18
C ALA A 238 -21.37 -8.85 1.83
N LEU A 239 -21.02 -10.02 1.27
CA LEU A 239 -21.63 -10.59 0.09
C LEU A 239 -22.89 -11.38 0.45
N ASN A 240 -24.02 -10.96 -0.09
CA ASN A 240 -25.29 -11.66 -0.03
C ASN A 240 -25.68 -12.13 -1.44
N GLY A 241 -26.56 -13.14 -1.55
CA GLY A 241 -26.84 -13.84 -2.81
C GLY A 241 -27.20 -12.98 -4.03
N GLY A 242 -27.64 -11.72 -3.83
CA GLY A 242 -27.91 -10.76 -4.92
C GLY A 242 -27.35 -9.35 -4.71
N HIS A 243 -26.63 -9.07 -3.63
CA HIS A 243 -26.09 -7.73 -3.35
C HIS A 243 -24.83 -7.79 -2.47
N ILE A 244 -24.02 -6.74 -2.50
CA ILE A 244 -23.00 -6.47 -1.47
C ILE A 244 -23.50 -5.35 -0.56
N ASP A 245 -23.44 -5.58 0.75
CA ASP A 245 -23.60 -4.54 1.77
C ASP A 245 -22.22 -4.02 2.20
N VAL A 246 -22.05 -2.70 2.20
CA VAL A 246 -20.82 -2.01 2.58
C VAL A 246 -21.10 -1.01 3.70
N ALA A 247 -20.31 -1.04 4.76
CA ALA A 247 -20.24 0.03 5.76
C ALA A 247 -18.85 0.68 5.71
N CYS A 248 -18.79 2.00 5.78
CA CYS A 248 -17.54 2.77 5.59
C CYS A 248 -17.54 4.11 6.35
N SER A 249 -16.41 4.81 6.34
CA SER A 249 -16.38 6.26 6.64
C SER A 249 -17.21 7.05 5.61
N PRO A 250 -17.58 8.31 5.87
CA PRO A 250 -18.31 9.12 4.89
C PRO A 250 -17.59 9.20 3.53
N VAL A 251 -18.25 8.73 2.47
CA VAL A 251 -17.72 8.70 1.10
C VAL A 251 -18.68 9.28 0.07
N SER A 252 -18.15 9.69 -1.08
CA SER A 252 -18.93 10.16 -2.23
C SER A 252 -19.39 9.03 -3.14
N SER A 253 -18.66 7.91 -3.14
CA SER A 253 -18.93 6.76 -4.00
C SER A 253 -18.62 5.44 -3.32
N VAL A 254 -19.49 4.45 -3.53
CA VAL A 254 -19.23 3.03 -3.26
C VAL A 254 -19.36 2.29 -4.58
N ILE A 255 -18.32 1.57 -4.98
CA ILE A 255 -18.20 0.90 -6.27
C ILE A 255 -17.91 -0.58 -6.02
N VAL A 256 -18.65 -1.46 -6.69
CA VAL A 256 -18.34 -2.89 -6.76
C VAL A 256 -17.85 -3.18 -8.17
N GLN A 257 -16.64 -3.71 -8.27
CA GLN A 257 -16.01 -4.14 -9.53
C GLN A 257 -15.94 -5.66 -9.61
N GLY A 258 -16.00 -6.19 -10.83
CA GLY A 258 -15.76 -7.58 -11.16
C GLY A 258 -14.98 -7.71 -12.47
N HIS A 259 -14.96 -8.91 -13.02
CA HIS A 259 -14.24 -9.26 -14.23
C HIS A 259 -14.63 -8.41 -15.45
N GLY A 260 -13.61 -8.02 -16.23
CA GLY A 260 -13.75 -7.18 -17.40
C GLY A 260 -14.30 -5.79 -17.04
N SER A 261 -15.35 -5.34 -17.74
CA SER A 261 -16.00 -4.05 -17.51
C SER A 261 -17.15 -4.11 -16.49
N ALA A 262 -17.36 -5.25 -15.84
CA ALA A 262 -18.47 -5.44 -14.91
C ALA A 262 -18.27 -4.56 -13.67
N ALA A 263 -19.14 -3.56 -13.51
CA ALA A 263 -19.18 -2.71 -12.33
C ALA A 263 -20.59 -2.21 -12.06
N THR A 264 -20.87 -1.96 -10.78
CA THR A 264 -22.05 -1.21 -10.34
C THR A 264 -21.67 -0.34 -9.15
N LEU A 265 -22.41 0.74 -8.93
CA LEU A 265 -22.00 1.78 -7.99
C LEU A 265 -23.20 2.52 -7.40
N GLN A 266 -22.92 3.19 -6.29
CA GLN A 266 -23.81 4.17 -5.68
C GLN A 266 -23.02 5.44 -5.38
N HIS A 267 -23.55 6.58 -5.82
CA HIS A 267 -23.04 7.90 -5.47
C HIS A 267 -23.87 8.54 -4.35
N GLY A 268 -23.23 9.43 -3.60
CA GLY A 268 -23.88 10.28 -2.61
C GLY A 268 -22.93 11.36 -2.14
N THR A 269 -23.35 12.15 -1.16
CA THR A 269 -22.54 13.26 -0.62
C THR A 269 -21.75 12.87 0.62
N ALA A 270 -22.25 11.91 1.39
CA ALA A 270 -21.66 11.40 2.64
C ALA A 270 -22.21 9.99 2.96
N LEU A 271 -22.12 9.06 2.01
CA LEU A 271 -22.55 7.68 2.23
C LEU A 271 -21.70 7.05 3.34
N THR A 272 -22.33 6.46 4.35
CA THR A 272 -21.66 5.63 5.36
C THR A 272 -22.04 4.17 5.24
N GLN A 273 -23.08 3.88 4.46
CA GLN A 273 -23.57 2.55 4.14
C GLN A 273 -24.07 2.53 2.68
N ALA A 274 -23.92 1.40 2.01
CA ALA A 274 -24.48 1.17 0.68
C ALA A 274 -24.87 -0.29 0.51
N ARG A 275 -25.96 -0.52 -0.22
CA ARG A 275 -26.41 -1.85 -0.67
C ARG A 275 -26.37 -1.86 -2.18
N ILE A 276 -25.49 -2.67 -2.73
CA ILE A 276 -25.13 -2.64 -4.15
C ILE A 276 -25.63 -3.93 -4.83
N PRO A 277 -26.68 -3.87 -5.68
CA PRO A 277 -27.20 -5.03 -6.41
C PRO A 277 -26.17 -5.61 -7.38
N LEU A 278 -26.13 -6.94 -7.51
CA LEU A 278 -25.10 -7.66 -8.29
C LEU A 278 -25.57 -8.14 -9.67
N ASP A 279 -26.75 -7.74 -10.15
CA ASP A 279 -27.31 -8.23 -11.43
C ASP A 279 -26.33 -8.05 -12.61
N ARG A 280 -25.64 -6.90 -12.65
CA ARG A 280 -24.61 -6.59 -13.67
C ARG A 280 -23.29 -7.33 -13.49
N LEU A 281 -23.11 -8.01 -12.36
CA LEU A 281 -21.90 -8.74 -12.00
C LEU A 281 -22.17 -10.22 -11.80
N LYS A 282 -23.35 -10.76 -12.12
CA LYS A 282 -23.72 -12.16 -11.82
C LYS A 282 -22.72 -13.20 -12.33
N ASP A 283 -22.09 -12.93 -13.47
CA ASP A 283 -21.17 -13.86 -14.16
C ASP A 283 -19.69 -13.66 -13.77
N SER A 284 -19.38 -12.68 -12.91
CA SER A 284 -17.98 -12.42 -12.55
C SER A 284 -17.46 -13.41 -11.49
N PRO A 285 -16.29 -14.06 -11.68
CA PRO A 285 -15.75 -15.02 -10.71
C PRO A 285 -15.28 -14.38 -9.40
N TRP A 286 -14.94 -13.09 -9.42
CA TRP A 286 -14.52 -12.31 -8.26
C TRP A 286 -15.27 -10.99 -8.16
N LEU A 287 -15.24 -10.37 -6.98
CA LEU A 287 -15.80 -9.06 -6.69
C LEU A 287 -14.82 -8.28 -5.82
N ARG A 288 -14.68 -6.97 -6.01
CA ARG A 288 -13.96 -6.10 -5.07
C ARG A 288 -14.73 -4.80 -4.85
N VAL A 289 -14.51 -4.19 -3.70
CA VAL A 289 -15.15 -2.93 -3.31
C VAL A 289 -14.12 -1.83 -3.32
N THR A 290 -14.44 -0.71 -3.97
CA THR A 290 -13.71 0.55 -3.85
C THR A 290 -14.66 1.60 -3.28
N VAL A 291 -14.22 2.31 -2.24
CA VAL A 291 -14.92 3.51 -1.73
C VAL A 291 -14.07 4.74 -1.98
N ILE A 292 -14.70 5.88 -2.29
CA ILE A 292 -14.01 7.11 -2.66
C ILE A 292 -14.58 8.28 -1.86
N ASP A 293 -13.77 8.96 -1.07
CA ASP A 293 -14.23 10.13 -0.32
C ASP A 293 -14.39 11.38 -1.20
N ARG A 294 -14.76 12.51 -0.57
CA ARG A 294 -14.96 13.79 -1.26
C ARG A 294 -13.67 14.44 -1.78
N SER A 295 -12.52 14.00 -1.29
CA SER A 295 -11.19 14.46 -1.70
C SER A 295 -10.57 13.59 -2.79
N GLY A 296 -11.27 12.51 -3.19
CA GLY A 296 -10.80 11.57 -4.19
C GLY A 296 -9.92 10.45 -3.62
N LYS A 297 -9.65 10.44 -2.31
CA LYS A 297 -8.92 9.36 -1.63
C LYS A 297 -9.77 8.10 -1.60
N ARG A 298 -9.11 6.95 -1.67
CA ARG A 298 -9.75 5.66 -1.87
C ARG A 298 -9.44 4.67 -0.75
N ALA A 299 -10.33 3.71 -0.56
CA ALA A 299 -10.03 2.45 0.12
C ALA A 299 -10.57 1.27 -0.70
N TRP A 300 -9.86 0.15 -0.63
CA TRP A 300 -10.06 -1.03 -1.46
C TRP A 300 -10.13 -2.28 -0.60
N SER A 301 -11.16 -3.10 -0.81
CA SER A 301 -11.16 -4.46 -0.28
C SER A 301 -10.25 -5.36 -1.10
N ASN A 302 -9.80 -6.46 -0.50
CA ASN A 302 -9.30 -7.59 -1.28
C ASN A 302 -10.45 -8.22 -2.11
N PRO A 303 -10.13 -9.02 -3.15
CA PRO A 303 -11.15 -9.69 -3.96
C PRO A 303 -11.91 -10.78 -3.17
N ILE A 304 -13.22 -10.85 -3.38
CA ILE A 304 -14.10 -11.93 -2.91
C ILE A 304 -14.36 -12.86 -4.09
N TRP A 305 -13.83 -14.08 -4.03
CA TRP A 305 -14.09 -15.12 -5.04
C TRP A 305 -15.46 -15.78 -4.81
N ARG A 306 -16.31 -15.81 -5.84
CA ARG A 306 -17.65 -16.42 -5.80
C ARG A 306 -17.69 -17.88 -6.25
N LEU A 307 -16.69 -18.31 -7.00
CA LEU A 307 -16.56 -19.66 -7.51
C LEU A 307 -15.25 -20.28 -7.03
N ARG A 308 -15.27 -20.87 -5.85
CA ARG A 308 -14.42 -22.05 -5.55
C ARG A 308 -15.30 -23.10 -4.89
N GLY A 309 -15.80 -24.02 -5.70
CA GLY A 309 -16.08 -25.36 -5.18
C GLY A 309 -14.78 -25.90 -4.56
N SER A 310 -14.82 -26.16 -3.25
CA SER A 310 -13.97 -27.14 -2.56
C SER A 310 -12.49 -27.26 -2.99
N HIS A 311 -11.69 -26.20 -2.94
CA HIS A 311 -10.22 -26.33 -2.86
C HIS A 311 -9.61 -25.16 -2.07
N ARG A 312 -9.91 -25.09 -0.76
CA ARG A 312 -8.86 -24.75 0.20
C ARG A 312 -8.14 -26.06 0.50
N GLN A 313 -7.12 -26.42 -0.28
CA GLN A 313 -6.04 -27.20 0.32
C GLN A 313 -5.10 -26.17 0.94
N PRO A 314 -4.84 -26.23 2.26
CA PRO A 314 -3.66 -25.57 2.79
C PRO A 314 -2.47 -26.11 1.99
N ALA A 315 -1.56 -25.23 1.57
CA ALA A 315 -0.26 -25.69 1.11
C ALA A 315 0.31 -26.58 2.23
N GLY A 316 0.42 -27.89 1.94
CA GLY A 316 0.93 -28.85 2.89
C GLY A 316 2.40 -28.55 3.14
N THR A 317 2.69 -27.79 4.19
CA THR A 317 4.02 -27.79 4.79
C THR A 317 4.15 -29.10 5.55
N GLY A 318 5.04 -29.97 5.06
CA GLY A 318 5.53 -31.11 5.81
C GLY A 318 6.36 -30.63 7.00
N ALA A 319 5.72 -30.08 8.02
CA ALA A 319 6.32 -29.76 9.30
C ALA A 319 5.36 -30.19 10.40
N THR A 320 5.79 -31.18 11.18
CA THR A 320 5.02 -31.75 12.29
C THR A 320 4.78 -30.67 13.36
N PRO A 321 3.55 -30.33 13.76
CA PRO A 321 3.34 -29.33 14.80
C PRO A 321 3.67 -29.93 16.16
N ARG A 322 4.53 -29.25 16.93
CA ARG A 322 4.71 -29.52 18.36
C ARG A 322 3.42 -29.18 19.09
N ARG A 323 2.84 -30.17 19.78
CA ARG A 323 1.62 -30.04 20.58
C ARG A 323 1.86 -29.18 21.83
N PHE A 324 1.03 -28.16 22.04
CA PHE A 324 0.71 -27.63 23.36
C PHE A 324 -0.81 -27.77 23.64
N PRO A 325 -1.23 -27.99 24.89
CA PRO A 325 -2.55 -28.54 25.20
C PRO A 325 -3.67 -27.49 25.19
N LEU A 326 -4.79 -27.86 24.57
CA LEU A 326 -6.05 -27.11 24.52
C LEU A 326 -6.79 -27.17 25.88
N HIS A 327 -7.13 -26.01 26.44
CA HIS A 327 -8.23 -25.88 27.38
C HIS A 327 -9.56 -25.66 26.64
N LYS A 328 -10.57 -26.43 27.02
CA LYS A 328 -11.93 -26.44 26.48
C LYS A 328 -12.64 -25.10 26.69
N ILE A 329 -13.21 -24.52 25.63
CA ILE A 329 -14.27 -23.51 25.74
C ILE A 329 -15.52 -24.03 25.01
N ARG A 330 -16.67 -23.93 25.69
CA ARG A 330 -17.99 -24.41 25.24
C ARG A 330 -18.64 -23.41 24.29
N ARG A 331 -19.46 -23.95 23.38
CA ARG A 331 -20.40 -23.26 22.47
C ARG A 331 -21.39 -22.37 23.24
N THR A 332 -21.63 -21.18 22.70
CA THR A 332 -22.92 -20.48 22.82
C THR A 332 -23.20 -19.62 21.58
N ASP A 333 -24.50 -19.40 21.39
CA ASP A 333 -25.24 -19.18 20.16
C ASP A 333 -25.13 -17.80 19.50
N LEU A 334 -25.49 -17.80 18.21
CA LEU A 334 -25.71 -16.66 17.33
C LEU A 334 -26.99 -15.90 17.71
N SER A 335 -26.89 -14.71 18.32
CA SER A 335 -28.00 -13.73 18.36
C SER A 335 -27.59 -12.33 18.84
N GLU A 336 -26.53 -11.72 18.31
CA GLU A 336 -26.24 -10.29 18.59
C GLU A 336 -25.72 -9.57 17.35
N LEU A 337 -26.64 -9.08 16.51
CA LEU A 337 -26.35 -8.11 15.46
C LEU A 337 -27.09 -6.77 15.63
N ASP A 338 -27.72 -6.53 16.79
CA ASP A 338 -28.51 -5.30 17.04
C ASP A 338 -27.94 -4.35 18.11
N ASN A 339 -26.70 -4.52 18.59
CA ASN A 339 -26.13 -3.65 19.64
C ASN A 339 -24.65 -3.28 19.46
N LEU A 340 -24.27 -2.70 18.32
CA LEU A 340 -23.00 -1.98 18.18
C LEU A 340 -23.23 -0.49 17.93
N ALA A 341 -23.80 0.18 18.93
CA ALA A 341 -23.76 1.63 19.09
C ALA A 341 -23.18 1.96 20.46
N GLY A 342 -21.85 1.92 20.59
CA GLY A 342 -21.19 2.21 21.86
C GLY A 342 -19.69 1.97 21.87
N CYS A 343 -18.94 2.64 20.99
CA CYS A 343 -17.47 2.70 21.13
C CYS A 343 -17.10 4.01 21.86
N PRO A 344 -16.33 3.98 22.96
CA PRO A 344 -15.92 5.18 23.66
C PRO A 344 -14.92 5.98 22.82
N ARG A 345 -15.25 7.25 22.58
CA ARG A 345 -14.40 8.20 21.86
C ARG A 345 -13.07 8.38 22.61
N ARG A 346 -11.94 8.03 21.97
CA ARG A 346 -10.65 8.64 22.31
C ARG A 346 -10.62 10.04 21.72
N SER A 347 -10.44 11.03 22.57
CA SER A 347 -10.36 12.44 22.21
C SER A 347 -9.03 12.75 21.53
N ASN A 348 -9.03 12.84 20.20
CA ASN A 348 -7.96 13.53 19.48
C ASN A 348 -8.25 15.03 19.55
N ALA A 349 -7.59 15.71 20.49
CA ALA A 349 -7.46 17.16 20.46
C ALA A 349 -6.53 17.54 19.29
N PRO A 350 -6.89 18.54 18.46
CA PRO A 350 -6.03 18.96 17.36
C PRO A 350 -4.83 19.72 17.92
N VAL A 351 -3.62 19.27 17.58
CA VAL A 351 -2.40 20.05 17.76
C VAL A 351 -2.46 21.24 16.80
N GLN A 352 -2.76 22.42 17.33
CA GLN A 352 -2.70 23.67 16.58
C GLN A 352 -1.23 23.99 16.25
N SER A 353 -0.91 24.05 14.97
CA SER A 353 0.34 24.67 14.52
C SER A 353 0.24 26.18 14.72
N VAL A 354 1.24 26.73 15.40
CA VAL A 354 1.36 28.17 15.67
C VAL A 354 1.99 28.83 14.45
N TYR A 355 1.17 29.44 13.59
CA TYR A 355 1.60 30.55 12.76
C TYR A 355 0.78 31.80 13.15
N ARG A 356 1.42 32.67 13.95
CA ARG A 356 0.92 34.01 14.24
C ARG A 356 1.17 34.91 13.03
N ALA A 357 0.10 35.43 12.43
CA ALA A 357 0.11 36.72 11.76
C ALA A 357 -1.17 37.47 12.14
N SER A 358 -1.01 38.63 12.78
CA SER A 358 -2.07 39.47 13.31
C SER A 358 -2.75 40.30 12.20
N PRO A 359 -4.08 40.57 12.25
CA PRO A 359 -4.76 41.37 11.24
C PRO A 359 -4.95 42.83 11.68
N ALA A 360 -4.72 43.77 10.77
CA ALA A 360 -5.18 45.15 10.91
C ALA A 360 -5.67 45.73 9.56
N ASN A 361 -6.98 45.57 9.32
CA ASN A 361 -7.94 46.62 8.95
C ASN A 361 -7.46 47.83 8.10
N ARG A 362 -7.99 47.99 6.87
CA ARG A 362 -9.03 49.00 6.52
C ARG A 362 -9.34 49.05 5.01
N ARG A 363 -10.57 49.49 4.75
CA ARG A 363 -11.35 49.51 3.51
C ARG A 363 -10.95 50.63 2.52
N SER A 364 -11.15 50.31 1.24
CA SER A 364 -11.69 51.10 0.10
C SER A 364 -11.25 52.54 -0.14
N TRP A 365 -10.85 52.86 -1.38
CA TRP A 365 -11.39 53.98 -2.18
C TRP A 365 -11.19 53.73 -3.69
N LEU A 366 -12.21 54.07 -4.48
CA LEU A 366 -12.31 54.04 -5.94
C LEU A 366 -11.43 55.10 -6.63
N ARG A 367 -10.89 54.80 -7.83
CA ARG A 367 -11.01 55.62 -9.08
C ARG A 367 -10.15 55.08 -10.25
N SER A 368 -10.84 54.79 -11.35
CA SER A 368 -10.55 55.18 -12.76
C SER A 368 -9.18 54.93 -13.45
N CYS A 369 -9.25 54.06 -14.49
CA CYS A 369 -8.48 53.87 -15.76
C CYS A 369 -7.65 55.03 -16.38
N PRO A 370 -6.93 54.85 -17.54
CA PRO A 370 -6.23 53.70 -18.15
C PRO A 370 -4.82 54.07 -18.74
N GLY A 371 -4.06 53.11 -19.30
CA GLY A 371 -3.02 53.42 -20.30
C GLY A 371 -1.88 52.39 -20.47
N ALA A 372 -1.97 51.52 -21.47
CA ALA A 372 -0.81 50.89 -22.10
C ALA A 372 -0.31 51.81 -23.24
N PRO A 373 0.99 51.77 -23.61
CA PRO A 373 1.37 50.88 -24.72
C PRO A 373 2.79 50.27 -24.62
N ALA A 374 2.98 49.11 -25.24
CA ALA A 374 4.23 48.65 -25.87
C ALA A 374 4.12 48.95 -27.40
N PRO A 375 5.17 48.85 -28.27
CA PRO A 375 6.46 48.15 -28.12
C PRO A 375 7.67 48.94 -28.68
N VAL A 376 8.88 48.36 -28.68
CA VAL A 376 9.83 48.30 -29.83
C VAL A 376 11.09 47.51 -29.43
N ALA A 377 11.50 46.62 -30.33
CA ALA A 377 12.70 45.80 -30.27
C ALA A 377 13.98 46.60 -30.59
N SER A 378 15.11 46.22 -29.99
CA SER A 378 16.41 46.36 -30.65
C SER A 378 17.43 45.34 -30.16
N HIS A 379 18.10 44.72 -31.14
CA HIS A 379 19.26 43.86 -30.97
C HIS A 379 20.46 44.63 -30.39
N ARG A 380 21.21 44.02 -29.48
CA ARG A 380 22.69 44.06 -29.48
C ARG A 380 23.28 42.95 -28.60
N ARG A 381 24.15 42.17 -29.24
CA ARG A 381 25.08 41.21 -28.63
C ARG A 381 26.07 41.96 -27.72
N TRP A 382 26.42 41.43 -26.56
CA TRP A 382 27.76 41.56 -25.97
C TRP A 382 28.09 40.37 -25.06
N ARG A 383 29.39 40.09 -25.00
CA ARG A 383 30.06 38.88 -24.55
C ARG A 383 30.08 38.74 -23.01
N GLY A 384 29.95 37.50 -22.56
CA GLY A 384 30.83 36.83 -21.59
C GLY A 384 31.05 37.47 -20.22
N PHE A 385 30.38 36.94 -19.20
CA PHE A 385 30.94 36.80 -17.85
C PHE A 385 30.26 35.61 -17.14
N HIS A 386 31.07 34.68 -16.65
CA HIS A 386 30.66 33.55 -15.80
C HIS A 386 30.29 34.04 -14.39
N PRO A 387 29.27 33.42 -13.77
CA PRO A 387 29.36 33.08 -12.36
C PRO A 387 29.12 31.59 -12.12
N ARG A 388 29.82 31.09 -11.11
CA ARG A 388 29.81 29.71 -10.60
C ARG A 388 28.37 29.26 -10.28
N ARG A 389 27.96 28.11 -10.81
CA ARG A 389 26.70 27.45 -10.44
C ARG A 389 26.88 26.71 -9.11
N ALA A 390 26.02 27.03 -8.15
CA ALA A 390 25.66 26.15 -7.05
C ALA A 390 24.94 24.90 -7.61
N PRO A 391 25.03 23.72 -6.96
CA PRO A 391 24.35 22.53 -7.44
C PRO A 391 22.84 22.68 -7.32
N SER A 392 22.14 22.44 -8.43
CA SER A 392 20.70 22.36 -8.54
C SER A 392 20.22 21.08 -7.86
N ALA A 393 19.52 21.23 -6.72
CA ALA A 393 18.82 20.16 -6.04
C ALA A 393 17.50 19.85 -6.76
N TYR A 394 17.57 19.14 -7.89
CA TYR A 394 16.48 18.34 -8.45
C TYR A 394 17.14 17.30 -9.35
N GLY A 395 17.60 16.22 -8.72
CA GLY A 395 18.07 15.03 -9.42
C GLY A 395 16.87 14.37 -10.10
N SER A 396 17.03 14.04 -11.38
CA SER A 396 16.13 13.14 -12.09
C SER A 396 16.11 11.80 -11.36
N LEU A 397 14.92 11.35 -10.94
CA LEU A 397 14.66 9.97 -10.54
C LEU A 397 14.82 9.09 -11.79
N ARG A 398 16.04 8.63 -12.01
CA ARG A 398 16.36 7.40 -12.72
C ARG A 398 17.21 6.63 -11.71
N TRP A 399 16.60 5.65 -11.08
CA TRP A 399 17.30 4.64 -10.31
C TRP A 399 17.61 3.49 -11.25
#